data_AF-G2GZZ4-F1
#
_entry.id   AF-G2GZZ4-F1
#
_cell.length_a   1.000
_cell.length_b   1.000
_cell.length_c   1.000
_cell.angle_alpha   90.00
_cell.angle_beta   90.00
_cell.angle_gamma   90.00
#
_symmetry.space_group_name_H-M   'P 1'
#
loop_
_entity.id
_entity.type
_entity.pdbx_description
1 polymer ?
#
loop_
_entity_poly.entity_id
_entity_poly.type
_entity_poly.pdbx_seq_one_letter_code
_entity_poly.pdbx_strand_id
1 'polypeptide(L)' 'NQDLLPKVPHNAVIVMDNVSFHKRQDRQHSIKNAGFTLEYLPVYSPALNPIEHKWAQAKAHRRKYRCDIDTLFSSSLF' A
#
# COMPACT_ATOMS: atom_id res chain seq x y z
N ASN A 1 9.95 -5.76 -17.50
CA ASN A 1 8.94 -4.71 -17.25
C ASN A 1 8.63 -4.66 -15.76
N GLN A 2 8.96 -3.55 -15.10
CA GLN A 2 8.41 -3.26 -13.78
C GLN A 2 6.97 -2.73 -13.98
N ASP A 3 5.98 -3.49 -13.55
CA ASP A 3 4.60 -3.00 -13.47
C ASP A 3 4.50 -2.03 -12.30
N LEU A 4 4.60 -0.72 -12.59
CA LEU A 4 4.54 0.35 -11.59
C LEU A 4 3.10 0.71 -11.18
N LEU A 5 2.13 0.26 -11.96
CA LEU A 5 0.70 0.53 -11.74
C LEU A 5 -0.01 -0.71 -11.21
N PRO A 6 -0.98 -0.53 -10.31
CA PRO A 6 -1.75 -1.65 -9.79
C PRO A 6 -2.61 -2.28 -10.89
N LYS A 7 -2.68 -3.62 -10.87
CA LYS A 7 -3.57 -4.40 -11.74
C LYS A 7 -4.96 -4.46 -11.11
N VAL A 8 -5.68 -3.35 -11.19
CA VAL A 8 -7.03 -3.18 -10.62
C VAL A 8 -8.02 -2.82 -11.74
N PRO A 9 -9.34 -2.96 -11.50
CA PRO A 9 -10.34 -2.58 -12.49
C PRO A 9 -10.17 -1.14 -12.99
N HIS A 10 -10.57 -0.91 -14.24
CA HIS A 10 -10.64 0.44 -14.81
C HIS A 10 -11.49 1.35 -13.91
N ASN A 11 -11.10 2.62 -13.81
CA ASN A 11 -11.76 3.64 -12.97
C ASN A 11 -11.71 3.35 -11.46
N ALA A 12 -10.80 2.50 -11.00
CA ALA A 12 -10.56 2.31 -9.56
C ALA A 12 -10.06 3.60 -8.90
N VAL A 13 -10.35 3.72 -7.60
CA VAL A 13 -9.78 4.76 -6.74
C VAL A 13 -8.55 4.17 -6.03
N ILE A 14 -7.39 4.78 -6.25
CA ILE A 14 -6.18 4.53 -5.48
C ILE A 14 -6.20 5.47 -4.28
N VAL A 15 -6.20 4.89 -3.08
CA VAL A 15 -6.09 5.64 -1.83
C VAL A 15 -4.66 5.50 -1.31
N MET A 16 -3.97 6.63 -1.11
CA MET A 16 -2.60 6.68 -0.58
C MET A 16 -2.56 7.38 0.78
N ASP A 17 -1.50 7.09 1.56
CA ASP A 17 -1.20 7.85 2.77
C ASP A 17 -0.83 9.32 2.43
N ASN A 18 -1.03 10.23 3.39
CA ASN A 18 -0.93 11.67 3.18
C ASN A 18 0.48 12.26 3.40
N VAL A 19 1.52 11.47 3.18
CA VAL A 19 2.91 11.92 3.30
C VAL A 19 3.40 12.60 2.03
N SER A 20 4.27 13.61 2.18
CA SER A 20 4.72 14.50 1.10
C SER A 20 5.32 13.75 -0.09
N PHE A 21 6.06 12.67 0.16
CA PHE A 21 6.68 11.86 -0.90
C PHE A 21 5.67 11.04 -1.72
N HIS A 22 4.42 10.89 -1.27
CA HIS A 22 3.32 10.33 -2.08
C HIS A 22 2.73 11.34 -3.09
N LYS A 23 3.02 12.63 -2.94
CA LYS A 23 2.44 13.72 -3.75
C LYS A 23 3.35 14.22 -4.87
N ARG A 24 4.28 13.40 -5.35
CA ARG A 24 5.11 13.78 -6.50
C ARG A 24 4.25 13.85 -7.76
N GLN A 25 4.41 14.92 -8.54
CA GLN A 25 3.60 15.20 -9.73
C GLN A 25 3.67 14.09 -10.79
N ASP A 26 4.86 13.52 -11.00
CA ASP A 26 5.09 12.42 -11.95
C ASP A 26 4.26 11.16 -11.61
N ARG A 27 4.18 10.80 -10.33
CA ARG A 27 3.34 9.70 -9.86
C ARG A 27 1.86 10.00 -10.05
N GLN A 28 1.42 11.20 -9.68
CA GLN A 28 0.02 11.60 -9.83
C GLN A 28 -0.41 11.59 -11.30
N HIS A 29 0.46 12.05 -12.20
CA HIS A 29 0.22 12.06 -13.63
C HIS A 29 0.13 10.63 -14.19
N SER A 30 1.07 9.76 -13.80
CA SER A 30 1.07 8.34 -14.21
C SER A 30 -0.21 7.61 -13.79
N ILE A 31 -0.67 7.85 -12.56
CA ILE A 31 -1.91 7.24 -12.03
C ILE A 31 -3.14 7.75 -12.78
N LYS A 32 -3.26 9.07 -13.00
CA LYS A 32 -4.40 9.66 -13.72
C LYS A 32 -4.44 9.24 -15.19
N ASN A 33 -3.29 9.20 -15.86
CA ASN A 33 -3.18 8.76 -17.26
C ASN A 33 -3.55 7.29 -17.44
N ALA A 34 -3.40 6.48 -16.39
CA ALA A 34 -3.85 5.09 -16.37
C ALA A 34 -5.38 4.95 -16.16
N GLY A 35 -6.11 6.06 -16.00
CA GLY A 35 -7.55 6.06 -15.80
C GLY A 35 -7.99 5.82 -14.35
N PHE A 36 -7.10 6.02 -13.38
CA PHE A 36 -7.43 5.88 -11.96
C PHE A 36 -7.69 7.25 -11.30
N THR A 37 -8.57 7.25 -10.32
CA THR A 37 -8.73 8.37 -9.38
C THR A 37 -7.71 8.22 -8.26
N LEU A 38 -7.07 9.31 -7.84
CA LEU A 38 -6.10 9.31 -6.75
C LEU A 38 -6.63 10.15 -5.59
N GLU A 39 -6.84 9.50 -4.45
CA GLU A 39 -7.25 10.11 -3.20
C GLU A 39 -6.18 9.92 -2.12
N TYR A 40 -6.18 10.81 -1.12
CA TYR A 40 -5.29 10.73 0.03
C TYR A 40 -6.09 10.64 1.32
N LEU A 41 -5.61 9.84 2.27
CA LEU A 41 -6.18 9.80 3.61
C LEU A 41 -6.06 11.17 4.30
N PRO A 42 -6.92 11.50 5.28
CA PRO A 42 -6.70 12.68 6.12
C PRO A 42 -5.38 12.55 6.89
N VAL A 43 -4.77 13.70 7.24
CA VAL A 43 -3.49 13.71 7.97
C VAL A 43 -3.65 12.98 9.31
N TYR A 44 -2.64 12.20 9.70
CA TYR A 44 -2.61 11.44 10.96
C TYR A 44 -3.81 10.50 11.15
N SER A 45 -4.30 9.88 10.07
CA SER A 45 -5.45 8.96 10.11
C SER A 45 -5.06 7.48 9.88
N PRO A 46 -4.16 6.89 10.69
CA PRO A 46 -3.73 5.50 10.51
C PRO A 46 -4.90 4.52 10.69
N ALA A 47 -5.91 4.87 11.49
CA ALA A 47 -7.11 4.06 11.65
C ALA A 47 -7.93 3.89 10.36
N LEU A 48 -7.75 4.78 9.37
CA LEU A 48 -8.40 4.72 8.07
C LEU A 48 -7.56 3.98 7.00
N ASN A 49 -6.38 3.48 7.36
CA ASN A 49 -5.51 2.76 6.44
C ASN A 49 -5.55 1.25 6.71
N PRO A 50 -6.30 0.44 5.92
CA PRO A 50 -6.48 -0.99 6.20
C PRO A 50 -5.18 -1.80 6.24
N ILE A 51 -4.11 -1.32 5.58
CA ILE A 51 -2.81 -1.98 5.58
C ILE A 51 -2.18 -2.00 6.99
N GLU A 52 -2.55 -1.08 7.87
CA GLU A 52 -2.03 -1.03 9.25
C GLU A 52 -2.38 -2.31 10.03
N HIS A 53 -3.57 -2.87 9.80
CA HIS A 53 -3.96 -4.15 10.41
C HIS A 53 -3.08 -5.30 9.90
N LYS A 54 -2.75 -5.32 8.60
CA LYS A 54 -1.84 -6.31 8.02
C LYS A 54 -0.43 -6.17 8.57
N TRP A 55 0.07 -4.96 8.76
CA TRP A 55 1.35 -4.73 9.42
C TRP A 55 1.35 -5.16 10.89
N ALA A 56 0.26 -4.93 11.62
CA ALA A 56 0.11 -5.41 12.99
C ALA A 56 0.19 -6.96 13.05
N GLN A 57 -0.49 -7.65 12.13
CA GLN A 57 -0.44 -9.11 11.98
C GLN A 57 0.98 -9.60 11.66
N ALA A 58 1.66 -9.00 10.67
CA ALA A 58 3.04 -9.33 10.31
C ALA A 58 4.00 -9.22 11.50
N LYS A 59 3.92 -8.09 12.22
CA LYS A 59 4.75 -7.84 13.40
C LYS A 59 4.45 -8.84 14.53
N ALA A 60 3.19 -9.19 14.76
CA ALA A 60 2.80 -10.18 15.76
C ALA A 60 3.36 -11.57 15.42
N HIS A 61 3.23 -11.98 14.15
CA HIS A 61 3.77 -13.24 13.66
C HIS A 61 5.30 -13.31 13.85
N ARG A 62 6.03 -12.28 13.40
CA ARG A 62 7.48 -12.21 13.57
C ARG A 62 7.91 -12.24 15.04
N ARG A 63 7.20 -11.56 15.94
CA ARG A 63 7.51 -11.61 17.39
C ARG A 63 7.32 -13.01 17.96
N LYS A 64 6.32 -13.75 17.50
CA LYS A 64 6.00 -15.10 17.97
C LYS A 64 7.02 -16.14 17.49
N TYR A 65 7.39 -16.08 16.22
CA TYR A 65 8.20 -17.13 15.58
C TYR A 65 9.67 -16.75 15.32
N ARG A 66 10.04 -15.47 15.50
CA ARG A 66 11.38 -14.92 15.22
C ARG A 66 11.93 -15.28 13.84
N CYS A 67 11.03 -15.41 12.85
CA CYS A 67 11.40 -15.72 11.48
C CYS A 67 12.06 -14.53 10.77
N ASP A 68 12.83 -14.83 9.72
CA ASP A 68 13.36 -13.83 8.80
C ASP A 68 12.25 -13.23 7.92
N ILE A 69 12.63 -12.26 7.07
CA ILE A 69 11.70 -11.51 6.23
C ILE A 69 11.11 -12.37 5.11
N ASP A 70 11.90 -13.25 4.50
CA ASP A 70 11.46 -14.10 3.39
C ASP A 70 10.44 -15.13 3.90
N THR A 71 10.72 -15.73 5.04
CA THR A 71 9.80 -16.63 5.74
C THR A 71 8.52 -15.89 6.16
N LEU A 72 8.64 -14.64 6.65
CA LEU A 72 7.51 -13.83 7.08
C LEU A 72 6.52 -13.54 5.94
N PHE A 73 7.01 -13.22 4.75
CA PHE A 73 6.21 -12.87 3.57
C PHE A 73 6.07 -14.01 2.55
N SER A 74 6.30 -15.25 2.98
CA SER A 74 6.00 -16.42 2.17
C SER A 74 4.49 -16.55 1.96
N SER A 75 4.09 -17.08 0.80
CA SER A 75 2.72 -17.10 0.27
C SER A 75 1.68 -17.84 1.14
N SER A 76 2.11 -18.48 2.22
CA SER A 76 1.24 -19.18 3.18
C SER A 76 0.76 -18.29 4.33
N LEU A 77 1.35 -17.10 4.50
CA LEU A 77 1.09 -16.18 5.61
C LEU A 77 0.56 -14.81 5.19
N PHE A 78 0.75 -14.45 3.92
CA PHE A 78 0.27 -13.22 3.29
C PHE A 78 -0.36 -13.51 1.92
#